data_AF-A0A7K4GPH7-F1
#
_entry.id   AF-A0A7K4GPH7-F1
#
_cell.length_a   1.000
_cell.length_b   1.000
_cell.length_c   1.000
_cell.angle_alpha   90.00
_cell.angle_beta   90.00
_cell.angle_gamma   90.00
#
_symmetry.space_group_name_H-M   'P 1'
#
loop_
_entity.id
_entity.type
_entity.pdbx_description
1 polymer ?
#
loop_
_entity_poly.entity_id
_entity_poly.type
_entity_poly.pdbx_seq_one_letter_code
_entity_poly.pdbx_strand_id
1 'polypeptide(L)'
;MNSKRFFFNPPTKLKVFKNDLAPVGFFFDLIPTKNFKIPIMPVPMRIDKLTNRQPTLFILPDFNSLKNKFQKYHLFIDFEQFFLIGLTNLISYAKDKYKEITKRNLKDEIIIQWFEKSKNIIAEIYSLRGTFTFLISEFLKTVYFINAEKNKDENGNTLKHILQYCDAVANHCEEIIDNNRFIINEGDKEEEVKLYREKKNKYYPEIVSVDVENLSLNKKEKRGFTPYLIYDDLFDCFSYNKKELLENPTNDLSIDHWFENRIINKDPSIDKIKIDELYFNQINLSLFDIKRLL
;
A
#
# COMPACT_ATOMS: atom_id res chain seq x y z
N MET A 1 -40.04 23.35 23.46
CA MET A 1 -38.62 23.06 23.20
C MET A 1 -38.49 22.47 21.80
N ASN A 2 -38.04 23.27 20.82
CA ASN A 2 -37.87 22.82 19.44
C ASN A 2 -36.54 22.08 19.30
N SER A 3 -36.58 20.75 19.17
CA SER A 3 -35.42 19.97 18.74
C SER A 3 -35.15 20.26 17.25
N LYS A 4 -34.21 21.16 16.96
CA LYS A 4 -33.65 21.28 15.60
C LYS A 4 -32.94 19.97 15.28
N ARG A 5 -33.64 19.04 14.62
CA ARG A 5 -32.99 17.95 13.88
C ARG A 5 -32.21 18.62 12.75
N PHE A 6 -30.90 18.73 12.91
CA PHE A 6 -30.01 19.04 11.80
C PHE A 6 -30.14 17.89 10.80
N PHE A 7 -30.91 18.11 9.73
CA PHE A 7 -30.86 17.26 8.55
C PHE A 7 -29.50 17.48 7.90
N PHE A 8 -28.48 16.78 8.37
CA PHE A 8 -27.22 16.66 7.64
C PHE A 8 -27.50 15.79 6.42
N ASN A 9 -27.71 16.44 5.27
CA ASN A 9 -27.72 15.75 4.00
C ASN A 9 -26.33 15.11 3.81
N PRO A 10 -26.25 13.79 3.62
CA PRO A 10 -24.96 13.13 3.43
C PRO A 10 -24.25 13.71 2.21
N PRO A 11 -22.94 13.96 2.28
CA PRO A 11 -22.20 14.56 1.19
C PRO A 11 -22.21 13.63 -0.02
N THR A 12 -22.29 14.21 -1.22
CA THR A 12 -22.24 13.44 -2.47
C THR A 12 -20.82 13.04 -2.87
N LYS A 13 -19.82 13.73 -2.31
CA LYS A 13 -18.39 13.58 -2.61
C LYS A 13 -17.55 13.79 -1.35
N LEU A 14 -16.41 13.11 -1.27
CA LEU A 14 -15.39 13.37 -0.26
C LEU A 14 -14.58 14.62 -0.65
N LYS A 15 -14.08 15.37 0.34
CA LYS A 15 -13.27 16.58 0.11
C LYS A 15 -11.91 16.19 -0.49
N VAL A 16 -11.47 16.90 -1.52
CA VAL A 16 -10.17 16.66 -2.19
C VAL A 16 -9.45 17.96 -2.51
N PHE A 17 -8.11 17.92 -2.47
CA PHE A 17 -7.24 19.03 -2.84
C PHE A 17 -6.82 18.94 -4.32
N LYS A 18 -6.91 20.06 -5.05
CA LYS A 18 -6.79 20.11 -6.53
C LYS A 18 -5.40 19.79 -7.08
N ASN A 19 -4.33 19.91 -6.29
CA ASN A 19 -2.93 19.70 -6.73
C ASN A 19 -2.24 18.55 -5.98
N ASP A 20 -3.01 17.72 -5.30
CA ASP A 20 -2.51 16.60 -4.52
C ASP A 20 -2.27 15.38 -5.42
N LEU A 21 -1.01 14.93 -5.46
CA LEU A 21 -0.52 13.80 -6.24
C LEU A 21 -1.18 12.48 -5.83
N ALA A 22 -1.50 12.35 -4.54
CA ALA A 22 -2.04 11.12 -3.97
C ALA A 22 -1.24 9.87 -4.33
N PRO A 23 -0.01 9.70 -3.83
CA PRO A 23 0.67 8.43 -3.91
C PRO A 23 -0.10 7.36 -3.13
N VAL A 24 -0.05 6.12 -3.62
CA VAL A 24 -0.51 4.89 -2.96
C VAL A 24 0.51 3.81 -3.27
N GLY A 25 1.07 3.18 -2.24
CA GLY A 25 1.83 1.94 -2.39
C GLY A 25 1.13 0.79 -1.69
N PHE A 26 1.58 -0.43 -1.99
CA PHE A 26 1.04 -1.66 -1.42
C PHE A 26 2.13 -2.43 -0.70
N PHE A 27 1.79 -3.04 0.43
CA PHE A 27 2.73 -3.84 1.21
C PHE A 27 2.05 -5.08 1.82
N PHE A 28 2.85 -6.05 2.23
CA PHE A 28 2.39 -7.22 2.98
C PHE A 28 2.16 -6.82 4.43
N ASP A 29 0.90 -6.83 4.84
CA ASP A 29 0.49 -6.72 6.22
C ASP A 29 0.34 -8.14 6.81
N LEU A 30 0.05 -8.22 8.11
CA LEU A 30 0.08 -9.46 8.88
C LEU A 30 -1.29 -9.88 9.38
N ILE A 31 -2.15 -8.91 9.71
CA ILE A 31 -3.41 -9.18 10.40
C ILE A 31 -4.55 -9.13 9.40
N PRO A 32 -5.17 -10.27 9.04
CA PRO A 32 -6.29 -10.26 8.14
C PRO A 32 -7.48 -9.57 8.81
N THR A 33 -8.23 -8.80 8.02
CA THR A 33 -9.47 -8.16 8.48
C THR A 33 -10.64 -8.56 7.58
N LYS A 34 -11.86 -8.16 7.96
CA LYS A 34 -13.05 -8.35 7.13
C LYS A 34 -12.87 -7.83 5.69
N ASN A 35 -12.13 -6.73 5.53
CA ASN A 35 -11.91 -6.07 4.24
C ASN A 35 -10.60 -6.50 3.57
N PHE A 36 -9.71 -7.12 4.33
CA PHE A 36 -8.34 -7.47 3.93
C PHE A 36 -8.09 -8.93 4.31
N LYS A 37 -8.79 -9.87 3.66
CA LYS A 37 -8.68 -11.31 3.97
C LYS A 37 -7.28 -11.84 3.67
N ILE A 38 -6.73 -11.40 2.55
CA ILE A 38 -5.31 -11.53 2.23
C ILE A 38 -4.72 -10.15 2.52
N PRO A 39 -3.85 -10.01 3.53
CA PRO A 39 -3.46 -8.71 4.06
C PRO A 39 -2.41 -8.03 3.16
N ILE A 40 -2.80 -7.63 1.95
CA ILE A 40 -2.05 -6.67 1.12
C ILE A 40 -2.70 -5.32 1.29
N MET A 41 -1.99 -4.40 1.95
CA MET A 41 -2.57 -3.15 2.39
C MET A 41 -2.15 -1.98 1.50
N PRO A 42 -3.10 -1.18 0.99
CA PRO A 42 -2.80 0.11 0.39
C PRO A 42 -2.46 1.13 1.48
N VAL A 43 -1.38 1.89 1.29
CA VAL A 43 -1.03 3.03 2.14
C VAL A 43 -0.57 4.23 1.31
N PRO A 44 -1.13 5.43 1.57
CA PRO A 44 -2.40 5.66 2.24
C PRO A 44 -3.56 5.07 1.42
N MET A 45 -4.73 4.85 2.01
CA MET A 45 -5.85 4.23 1.28
C MET A 45 -6.50 5.15 0.23
N ARG A 46 -6.31 6.48 0.29
CA ARG A 46 -6.76 7.50 -0.70
C ARG A 46 -8.14 7.28 -1.35
N ILE A 47 -9.12 6.78 -0.59
CA ILE A 47 -10.49 6.54 -1.07
C ILE A 47 -11.18 7.83 -1.56
N ASP A 48 -10.71 8.98 -1.10
CA ASP A 48 -11.14 10.30 -1.54
C ASP A 48 -10.88 10.52 -3.04
N LYS A 49 -9.74 10.05 -3.56
CA LYS A 49 -9.38 10.20 -4.98
C LYS A 49 -10.17 9.23 -5.85
N LEU A 50 -10.24 7.98 -5.41
CA LEU A 50 -10.99 6.91 -6.06
C LEU A 50 -12.47 7.28 -6.22
N THR A 51 -13.14 7.66 -5.13
CA THR A 51 -14.57 8.01 -5.14
C THR A 51 -14.87 9.27 -5.95
N ASN A 52 -13.88 10.13 -6.16
CA ASN A 52 -13.99 11.36 -6.95
C ASN A 52 -13.48 11.24 -8.39
N ARG A 53 -13.08 10.05 -8.86
CA ARG A 53 -12.54 9.82 -10.23
C ARG A 53 -11.29 10.65 -10.52
N GLN A 54 -10.52 10.95 -9.48
CA GLN A 54 -9.29 11.72 -9.58
C GLN A 54 -8.10 10.77 -9.53
N PRO A 55 -7.11 10.93 -10.43
CA PRO A 55 -6.01 9.98 -10.49
C PRO A 55 -5.16 9.98 -9.22
N THR A 56 -4.55 8.83 -9.01
CA THR A 56 -3.63 8.49 -7.92
C THR A 56 -2.32 8.03 -8.55
N LEU A 57 -1.18 8.33 -7.92
CA LEU A 57 0.11 7.76 -8.31
C LEU A 57 0.28 6.40 -7.61
N PHE A 58 0.58 5.34 -8.36
CA PHE A 58 1.00 4.07 -7.76
C PHE A 58 2.50 4.07 -7.51
N ILE A 59 2.91 3.81 -6.28
CA ILE A 59 4.33 3.66 -5.93
C ILE A 59 4.74 2.22 -6.19
N LEU A 60 5.75 2.07 -7.04
CA LEU A 60 6.31 0.79 -7.41
C LEU A 60 7.66 0.58 -6.72
N PRO A 61 7.99 -0.64 -6.30
CA PRO A 61 9.34 -0.94 -5.82
C PRO A 61 10.35 -0.90 -6.98
N ASP A 62 11.63 -0.87 -6.63
CA ASP A 62 12.71 -1.22 -7.53
C ASP A 62 12.76 -2.74 -7.77
N PHE A 63 12.16 -3.19 -8.87
CA PHE A 63 12.16 -4.58 -9.30
C PHE A 63 13.55 -5.17 -9.53
N ASN A 64 14.54 -4.36 -9.95
CA ASN A 64 15.91 -4.85 -10.16
C ASN A 64 16.56 -5.21 -8.83
N SER A 65 16.39 -4.36 -7.82
CA SER A 65 16.85 -4.63 -6.45
C SER A 65 16.17 -5.88 -5.86
N LEU A 66 14.88 -6.09 -6.14
CA LEU A 66 14.13 -7.27 -5.67
C LEU A 66 14.57 -8.57 -6.35
N LYS A 67 15.00 -8.54 -7.62
CA LYS A 67 15.50 -9.73 -8.34
C LYS A 67 16.64 -10.43 -7.58
N ASN A 68 17.54 -9.65 -6.97
CA ASN A 68 18.64 -10.19 -6.16
C ASN A 68 18.13 -10.89 -4.90
N LYS A 69 17.06 -10.38 -4.28
CA LYS A 69 16.42 -11.02 -3.11
C LYS A 69 15.71 -12.31 -3.51
N PHE A 70 15.02 -12.32 -4.65
CA PHE A 70 14.37 -13.52 -5.17
C PHE A 70 15.35 -14.67 -5.37
N GLN A 71 16.51 -14.38 -5.97
CA GLN A 71 17.58 -15.36 -6.16
C GLN A 71 18.15 -15.84 -4.82
N LYS A 72 18.39 -14.93 -3.87
CA LYS A 72 18.96 -15.27 -2.56
C LYS A 72 18.06 -16.20 -1.75
N TYR A 73 16.74 -15.98 -1.79
CA TYR A 73 15.77 -16.71 -0.96
C TYR A 73 15.04 -17.83 -1.70
N HIS A 74 15.21 -17.94 -3.03
CA HIS A 74 14.44 -18.86 -3.88
C HIS A 74 12.93 -18.67 -3.71
N LEU A 75 12.49 -17.41 -3.59
CA LEU A 75 11.10 -17.00 -3.47
C LEU A 75 10.83 -15.88 -4.47
N PHE A 76 9.73 -15.99 -5.22
CA PHE A 76 9.35 -15.05 -6.27
C PHE A 76 7.99 -14.46 -5.98
N ILE A 77 7.81 -13.16 -6.24
CA ILE A 77 6.50 -12.51 -6.12
C ILE A 77 5.86 -12.45 -7.50
N ASP A 78 4.63 -12.94 -7.59
CA ASP A 78 3.75 -12.60 -8.70
C ASP A 78 3.20 -11.18 -8.46
N PHE A 79 3.84 -10.18 -9.06
CA PHE A 79 3.44 -8.78 -8.89
C PHE A 79 2.07 -8.49 -9.49
N GLU A 80 1.66 -9.23 -10.53
CA GLU A 80 0.32 -9.06 -11.10
C GLU A 80 -0.73 -9.43 -10.05
N GLN A 81 -0.56 -10.57 -9.37
CA GLN A 81 -1.43 -10.98 -8.26
C GLN A 81 -1.34 -10.05 -7.05
N PHE A 82 -0.12 -9.65 -6.68
CA PHE A 82 0.10 -8.75 -5.55
C PHE A 82 -0.67 -7.43 -5.70
N PHE A 83 -0.53 -6.76 -6.84
CA PHE A 83 -1.25 -5.52 -7.10
C PHE A 83 -2.75 -5.75 -7.29
N LEU A 84 -3.16 -6.86 -7.90
CA LEU A 84 -4.57 -7.18 -8.09
C LEU A 84 -5.31 -7.32 -6.75
N ILE A 85 -4.71 -8.04 -5.80
CA ILE A 85 -5.27 -8.23 -4.47
C ILE A 85 -5.27 -6.90 -3.70
N GLY A 86 -4.16 -6.16 -3.73
CA GLY A 86 -4.08 -4.83 -3.11
C GLY A 86 -5.16 -3.88 -3.63
N LEU A 87 -5.38 -3.83 -4.95
CA LEU A 87 -6.44 -3.04 -5.56
C LEU A 87 -7.83 -3.52 -5.16
N THR A 88 -8.05 -4.83 -5.10
CA THR A 88 -9.32 -5.42 -4.67
C THR A 88 -9.64 -5.03 -3.22
N ASN A 89 -8.65 -5.13 -2.34
CA ASN A 89 -8.69 -4.69 -0.95
C ASN A 89 -9.05 -3.20 -0.85
N LEU A 90 -8.36 -2.34 -1.61
CA LEU A 90 -8.64 -0.91 -1.68
C LEU A 90 -10.08 -0.62 -2.13
N ILE A 91 -10.54 -1.28 -3.19
CA ILE A 91 -11.87 -1.11 -3.75
C ILE A 91 -12.94 -1.57 -2.76
N SER A 92 -12.75 -2.71 -2.11
CA SER A 92 -13.67 -3.24 -1.10
C SER A 92 -13.84 -2.26 0.05
N TYR A 93 -12.71 -1.78 0.59
CA TYR A 93 -12.68 -0.77 1.63
C TYR A 93 -13.35 0.54 1.19
N ALA A 94 -13.08 1.00 -0.04
CA ALA A 94 -13.69 2.20 -0.60
C ALA A 94 -15.22 2.07 -0.76
N LYS A 95 -15.72 0.91 -1.20
CA LYS A 95 -17.17 0.65 -1.32
C LYS A 95 -17.85 0.73 0.05
N ASP A 96 -17.27 0.09 1.06
CA ASP A 96 -17.78 0.09 2.43
C ASP A 96 -17.78 1.50 3.04
N LYS A 97 -16.64 2.20 2.99
CA LYS A 97 -16.54 3.57 3.53
C LYS A 97 -17.38 4.58 2.78
N TYR A 98 -17.48 4.48 1.45
CA TYR A 98 -18.35 5.35 0.68
C TYR A 98 -19.82 5.14 1.06
N LYS A 99 -20.26 3.89 1.25
CA LYS A 99 -21.62 3.57 1.70
C LYS A 99 -21.87 4.07 3.12
N GLU A 100 -20.90 3.91 4.01
CA GLU A 100 -20.96 4.42 5.39
C GLU A 100 -21.20 5.94 5.43
N ILE A 101 -20.41 6.70 4.66
CA ILE A 101 -20.39 8.17 4.66
C ILE A 101 -21.55 8.77 3.87
N THR A 102 -21.80 8.26 2.65
CA THR A 102 -22.74 8.88 1.70
C THR A 102 -24.12 8.23 1.69
N LYS A 103 -24.26 7.05 2.33
CA LYS A 103 -25.44 6.19 2.25
C LYS A 103 -25.78 5.72 0.84
N ARG A 104 -24.80 5.71 -0.07
CA ARG A 104 -24.94 5.28 -1.47
C ARG A 104 -23.92 4.20 -1.81
N ASN A 105 -24.25 3.36 -2.78
CA ASN A 105 -23.27 2.42 -3.32
C ASN A 105 -22.32 3.14 -4.28
N LEU A 106 -21.02 2.85 -4.15
CA LEU A 106 -20.01 3.31 -5.10
C LEU A 106 -20.15 2.50 -6.39
N LYS A 107 -20.34 3.20 -7.51
CA LYS A 107 -20.56 2.56 -8.81
C LYS A 107 -19.24 2.10 -9.44
N ASP A 108 -19.27 0.97 -10.14
CA ASP A 108 -18.08 0.39 -10.78
C ASP A 108 -17.50 1.31 -11.87
N GLU A 109 -18.33 2.08 -12.58
CA GLU A 109 -17.81 3.02 -13.59
C GLU A 109 -16.93 4.11 -12.98
N ILE A 110 -17.17 4.48 -11.70
CA ILE A 110 -16.33 5.44 -10.97
C ILE A 110 -14.94 4.85 -10.75
N ILE A 111 -14.89 3.58 -10.36
CA ILE A 111 -13.68 2.85 -10.04
C ILE A 111 -12.86 2.62 -11.32
N ILE A 112 -13.50 2.18 -12.40
CA ILE A 112 -12.87 1.98 -13.70
C ILE A 112 -12.28 3.31 -14.21
N GLN A 113 -13.05 4.40 -14.18
CA GLN A 113 -12.56 5.72 -14.61
C GLN A 113 -11.40 6.24 -13.75
N TRP A 114 -11.39 5.92 -12.45
CA TRP A 114 -10.27 6.26 -11.57
C TRP A 114 -9.01 5.50 -11.97
N PHE A 115 -9.11 4.18 -12.17
CA PHE A 115 -7.97 3.35 -12.52
C PHE A 115 -7.37 3.73 -13.88
N GLU A 116 -8.22 3.91 -14.90
CA GLU A 116 -7.79 4.31 -16.25
C GLU A 116 -7.01 5.62 -16.27
N LYS A 117 -7.34 6.56 -15.38
CA LYS A 117 -6.57 7.80 -15.22
C LYS A 117 -5.28 7.57 -14.42
N SER A 118 -5.34 6.75 -13.38
CA SER A 118 -4.23 6.52 -12.44
C SER A 118 -3.08 5.74 -13.08
N LYS A 119 -3.37 4.74 -13.93
CA LYS A 119 -2.34 3.96 -14.65
C LYS A 119 -1.50 4.76 -15.65
N ASN A 120 -1.86 6.02 -15.89
CA ASN A 120 -1.16 6.94 -16.79
C ASN A 120 -0.39 8.04 -16.03
N ILE A 121 -0.38 8.02 -14.71
CA ILE A 121 0.38 8.95 -13.88
C ILE A 121 1.72 8.31 -13.52
N ILE A 122 2.81 8.99 -13.86
CA ILE A 122 4.18 8.56 -13.57
C ILE A 122 4.88 9.68 -12.80
N ALA A 123 5.58 9.30 -11.74
CA ALA A 123 6.53 10.16 -11.05
C ALA A 123 7.59 9.26 -10.39
N GLU A 124 8.83 9.74 -10.35
CA GLU A 124 9.90 9.07 -9.62
C GLU A 124 10.09 9.72 -8.25
N ILE A 125 9.98 8.90 -7.20
CA ILE A 125 10.14 9.31 -5.80
C ILE A 125 11.05 8.30 -5.12
N TYR A 126 12.37 8.56 -5.16
CA TYR A 126 13.39 7.61 -4.70
C TYR A 126 13.17 7.08 -3.29
N SER A 127 12.86 7.96 -2.32
CA SER A 127 12.62 7.53 -0.95
C SER A 127 11.47 6.54 -0.82
N LEU A 128 10.32 6.81 -1.46
CA LEU A 128 9.19 5.87 -1.41
C LEU A 128 9.50 4.58 -2.17
N ARG A 129 10.13 4.66 -3.35
CA ARG A 129 10.57 3.47 -4.10
C ARG A 129 11.47 2.57 -3.24
N GLY A 130 12.45 3.17 -2.57
CA GLY A 130 13.36 2.49 -1.66
C GLY A 130 12.62 1.86 -0.47
N THR A 131 11.71 2.59 0.16
CA THR A 131 10.89 2.07 1.27
C THR A 131 10.04 0.89 0.83
N PHE A 132 9.29 0.96 -0.28
CA PHE A 132 8.47 -0.17 -0.73
C PHE A 132 9.32 -1.37 -1.18
N THR A 133 10.52 -1.15 -1.75
CA THR A 133 11.49 -2.24 -1.97
C THR A 133 11.92 -2.89 -0.65
N PHE A 134 12.20 -2.09 0.38
CA PHE A 134 12.59 -2.58 1.70
C PHE A 134 11.48 -3.42 2.34
N LEU A 135 10.24 -2.90 2.38
CA LEU A 135 9.07 -3.60 2.93
C LEU A 135 8.92 -5.00 2.32
N ILE A 136 8.98 -5.10 1.00
CA ILE A 136 8.84 -6.35 0.27
C ILE A 136 10.05 -7.27 0.52
N SER A 137 11.26 -6.71 0.56
CA SER A 137 12.49 -7.47 0.80
C SER A 137 12.52 -8.12 2.18
N GLU A 138 12.12 -7.38 3.23
CA GLU A 138 12.08 -7.91 4.59
C GLU A 138 10.94 -8.92 4.77
N PHE A 139 9.82 -8.74 4.08
CA PHE A 139 8.76 -9.74 4.07
C PHE A 139 9.24 -11.08 3.46
N LEU A 140 9.91 -11.04 2.31
CA LEU A 140 10.46 -12.26 1.67
C LEU A 140 11.48 -12.97 2.56
N LYS A 141 12.37 -12.20 3.20
CA LYS A 141 13.34 -12.72 4.17
C LYS A 141 12.64 -13.43 5.33
N THR A 142 11.56 -12.84 5.83
CA THR A 142 10.73 -13.39 6.92
C THR A 142 10.11 -14.72 6.51
N VAL A 143 9.42 -14.75 5.37
CA VAL A 143 8.82 -15.97 4.80
C VAL A 143 9.86 -17.07 4.56
N TYR A 144 11.06 -16.71 4.11
CA TYR A 144 12.15 -17.66 3.91
C TYR A 144 12.57 -18.33 5.23
N PHE A 145 12.82 -17.54 6.28
CA PHE A 145 13.27 -18.08 7.57
C PHE A 145 12.20 -18.92 8.26
N ILE A 146 10.93 -18.50 8.20
CA ILE A 146 9.80 -19.30 8.71
C ILE A 146 9.78 -20.67 8.03
N ASN A 147 9.91 -20.72 6.70
CA ASN A 147 9.92 -21.98 5.96
C ASN A 147 11.17 -22.84 6.22
N ALA A 148 12.33 -22.23 6.45
CA ALA A 148 13.57 -22.94 6.76
C ALA A 148 13.53 -23.58 8.17
N GLU A 149 12.75 -23.00 9.09
CA GLU A 149 12.67 -23.43 10.49
C GLU A 149 11.41 -24.24 10.84
N LYS A 150 10.52 -24.54 9.86
CA LYS A 150 9.22 -25.24 10.04
C LYS A 150 9.26 -26.51 10.92
N ASN A 151 10.40 -27.20 11.03
CA ASN A 151 10.54 -28.43 11.82
C ASN A 151 10.88 -28.21 13.31
N LYS A 152 10.99 -26.97 13.79
CA LYS A 152 11.30 -26.63 15.19
C LYS A 152 10.23 -25.66 15.68
N ASP A 153 9.51 -26.00 16.76
CA ASP A 153 8.55 -25.13 17.47
C ASP A 153 7.84 -24.11 16.56
N GLU A 154 6.96 -24.63 15.69
CA GLU A 154 6.46 -23.94 14.49
C GLU A 154 5.81 -22.58 14.81
N ASN A 155 5.07 -22.48 15.92
CA ASN A 155 4.42 -21.23 16.32
C ASN A 155 5.37 -20.23 16.97
N GLY A 156 6.30 -20.69 17.81
CA GLY A 156 7.27 -19.82 18.48
C GLY A 156 8.24 -19.15 17.51
N ASN A 157 8.76 -19.93 16.54
CA ASN A 157 9.67 -19.40 15.53
C ASN A 157 8.96 -18.50 14.51
N THR A 158 7.73 -18.86 14.11
CA THR A 158 6.91 -18.00 13.24
C THR A 158 6.66 -16.63 13.86
N LEU A 159 6.17 -16.60 15.11
CA LEU A 159 5.92 -15.35 15.83
C LEU A 159 7.20 -14.51 15.94
N LYS A 160 8.33 -15.13 16.32
CA LYS A 160 9.62 -14.44 16.41
C LYS A 160 10.00 -13.74 15.10
N HIS A 161 9.91 -14.43 13.96
CA HIS A 161 10.27 -13.83 12.67
C HIS A 161 9.29 -12.75 12.23
N ILE A 162 8.00 -12.89 12.52
CA ILE A 162 7.00 -11.85 12.26
C ILE A 162 7.25 -10.61 13.12
N LEU A 163 7.58 -10.77 14.41
CA LEU A 163 7.92 -9.63 15.28
C LEU A 163 9.19 -8.93 14.78
N GLN A 164 10.19 -9.68 14.32
CA GLN A 164 11.39 -9.11 13.69
C GLN A 164 11.07 -8.33 12.42
N TYR A 165 10.10 -8.78 11.63
CA TYR A 165 9.61 -8.04 10.47
C TYR A 165 8.96 -6.71 10.89
N CYS A 166 8.06 -6.73 11.88
CA CYS A 166 7.46 -5.51 12.42
C CYS A 166 8.53 -4.52 12.90
N ASP A 167 9.51 -4.99 13.67
CA ASP A 167 10.61 -4.16 14.17
C ASP A 167 11.45 -3.57 13.05
N ALA A 168 11.82 -4.38 12.06
CA ALA A 168 12.61 -3.91 10.93
C ALA A 168 11.89 -2.79 10.16
N VAL A 169 10.58 -2.92 9.95
CA VAL A 169 9.79 -1.90 9.25
C VAL A 169 9.55 -0.66 10.09
N ALA A 170 9.17 -0.82 11.35
CA ALA A 170 8.95 0.31 12.26
C ALA A 170 10.23 1.13 12.41
N ASN A 171 11.37 0.48 12.68
CA ASN A 171 12.66 1.15 12.79
C ASN A 171 13.07 1.84 11.48
N HIS A 172 12.82 1.22 10.32
CA HIS A 172 13.11 1.86 9.03
C HIS A 172 12.29 3.15 8.83
N CYS A 173 11.02 3.15 9.22
CA CYS A 173 10.17 4.35 9.12
C CYS A 173 10.59 5.42 10.15
N GLU A 174 10.85 5.00 11.39
CA GLU A 174 11.33 5.87 12.47
C GLU A 174 12.66 6.55 12.08
N GLU A 175 13.64 5.81 11.56
CA GLU A 175 14.91 6.36 11.10
C GLU A 175 14.71 7.44 10.02
N ILE A 176 13.79 7.24 9.07
CA ILE A 176 13.51 8.25 8.04
C ILE A 176 12.86 9.50 8.66
N ILE A 177 11.90 9.30 9.57
CA ILE A 177 11.22 10.38 10.29
C ILE A 177 12.22 11.18 11.14
N ASP A 178 13.03 10.52 11.94
CA ASP A 178 13.99 11.14 12.86
C ASP A 178 15.11 11.89 12.11
N ASN A 179 15.61 11.31 11.02
CA ASN A 179 16.59 11.98 10.17
C ASN A 179 15.97 13.11 9.33
N ASN A 180 14.63 13.20 9.28
CA ASN A 180 13.87 14.22 8.56
C ASN A 180 14.35 14.38 7.10
N ARG A 181 14.69 13.27 6.45
CA ARG A 181 15.35 13.20 5.13
C ARG A 181 14.47 12.48 4.13
N PHE A 182 14.19 13.11 3.00
CA PHE A 182 13.39 12.54 1.92
C PHE A 182 13.99 12.90 0.56
N ILE A 183 14.10 11.94 -0.35
CA ILE A 183 14.78 12.10 -1.63
C ILE A 183 13.75 11.99 -2.76
N ILE A 184 13.74 13.02 -3.61
CA ILE A 184 12.90 13.12 -4.80
C ILE A 184 13.74 13.33 -6.06
N ASN A 185 13.09 13.16 -7.22
CA ASN A 185 13.64 13.58 -8.49
C ASN A 185 13.18 15.02 -8.81
N GLU A 186 14.13 15.90 -9.12
CA GLU A 186 13.87 17.17 -9.79
C GLU A 186 14.62 17.19 -11.12
N GLY A 187 13.88 16.98 -12.22
CA GLY A 187 14.50 16.66 -13.51
C GLY A 187 15.37 15.40 -13.45
N ASP A 188 16.64 15.51 -13.84
CA ASP A 188 17.62 14.41 -13.86
C ASP A 188 18.48 14.34 -12.58
N LYS A 189 18.09 15.05 -11.51
CA LYS A 189 18.88 15.13 -10.28
C LYS A 189 18.09 14.64 -9.07
N GLU A 190 18.81 13.99 -8.16
CA GLU A 190 18.34 13.70 -6.82
C GLU A 190 18.36 14.98 -5.99
N GLU A 191 17.23 15.31 -5.38
CA GLU A 191 17.10 16.40 -4.42
C GLU A 191 16.68 15.84 -3.06
N GLU A 192 17.39 16.29 -2.02
CA GLU A 192 17.04 15.99 -0.64
C GLU A 192 16.18 17.12 -0.05
N VAL A 193 14.99 16.74 0.41
CA VAL A 193 14.01 17.61 1.03
C VAL A 193 13.65 17.10 2.42
N LYS A 194 13.00 17.97 3.23
CA LYS A 194 12.56 17.62 4.58
C LYS A 194 11.16 17.01 4.58
N LEU A 195 10.92 16.08 5.50
CA LEU A 195 9.59 15.53 5.78
C LEU A 195 8.70 16.50 6.57
N TYR A 196 9.31 17.26 7.48
CA TYR A 196 8.63 18.23 8.33
C TYR A 196 9.55 19.39 8.72
N ARG A 197 8.94 20.45 9.25
CA ARG A 197 9.64 21.51 9.97
C ARG A 197 9.22 21.56 11.43
N GLU A 198 10.14 21.97 12.28
CA GLU A 198 9.87 22.18 13.69
C GLU A 198 9.61 23.67 13.97
N LYS A 199 8.55 23.96 14.74
CA LYS A 199 8.27 25.31 15.23
C LYS A 199 7.62 25.24 16.60
N LYS A 200 8.24 25.87 17.61
CA LYS A 200 7.75 25.88 19.00
C LYS A 200 7.52 24.46 19.56
N ASN A 201 8.49 23.57 19.39
CA ASN A 201 8.43 22.16 19.82
C ASN A 201 7.23 21.40 19.24
N LYS A 202 6.79 21.77 18.04
CA LYS A 202 5.75 21.07 17.28
C LYS A 202 6.26 20.76 15.89
N TYR A 203 5.90 19.57 15.42
CA TYR A 203 6.19 19.08 14.08
C TYR A 203 5.08 19.52 13.11
N TYR A 204 5.49 20.05 11.96
CA TYR A 204 4.60 20.45 10.88
C TYR A 204 5.01 19.71 9.61
N PRO A 205 4.23 18.73 9.14
CA PRO A 205 4.52 18.01 7.91
C PRO A 205 4.66 18.96 6.72
N GLU A 206 5.68 18.72 5.89
CA GLU A 206 5.95 19.50 4.68
C GLU A 206 5.20 18.93 3.47
N ILE A 207 4.84 19.82 2.55
CA ILE A 207 4.31 19.43 1.25
C ILE A 207 5.48 19.39 0.28
N VAL A 208 5.82 18.21 -0.18
CA VAL A 208 6.88 18.00 -1.18
C VAL A 208 6.26 18.05 -2.56
N SER A 209 6.85 18.86 -3.44
CA SER A 209 6.46 18.98 -4.84
C SER A 209 7.36 18.13 -5.71
N VAL A 210 6.78 17.31 -6.58
CA VAL A 210 7.52 16.45 -7.51
C VAL A 210 7.03 16.64 -8.93
N ASP A 211 7.90 16.32 -9.89
CA ASP A 211 7.55 16.29 -11.31
C ASP A 211 6.71 15.06 -11.63
N VAL A 212 5.57 15.29 -12.28
CA VAL A 212 4.61 14.25 -12.62
C VAL A 212 4.31 14.29 -14.10
N GLU A 213 4.43 13.15 -14.75
CA GLU A 213 4.08 12.96 -16.15
C GLU A 213 2.71 12.26 -16.26
N ASN A 214 1.81 12.88 -17.02
CA ASN A 214 0.55 12.26 -17.41
C ASN A 214 0.64 11.83 -18.87
N LEU A 215 0.80 10.52 -19.08
CA LEU A 215 0.98 9.94 -20.41
C LEU A 215 -0.22 10.13 -21.33
N SER A 216 -1.43 10.14 -20.77
CA SER A 216 -2.66 10.31 -21.57
C SER A 216 -2.86 11.73 -22.09
N LEU A 217 -2.27 12.72 -21.40
CA LEU A 217 -2.35 14.14 -21.78
C LEU A 217 -1.04 14.65 -22.39
N ASN A 218 0.00 13.82 -22.45
CA ASN A 218 1.37 14.20 -22.81
C ASN A 218 1.83 15.49 -22.10
N LYS A 219 1.56 15.56 -20.79
CA LYS A 219 1.77 16.76 -19.98
C LYS A 219 2.62 16.44 -18.76
N LYS A 220 3.64 17.27 -18.52
CA LYS A 220 4.41 17.31 -17.28
C LYS A 220 3.91 18.46 -16.40
N GLU A 221 3.73 18.20 -15.11
CA GLU A 221 3.33 19.20 -14.14
C GLU A 221 3.87 18.88 -12.75
N LYS A 222 4.09 19.92 -11.93
CA LYS A 222 4.45 19.75 -10.52
C LYS A 222 3.20 19.49 -9.68
N ARG A 223 3.25 18.45 -8.84
CA ARG A 223 2.18 18.15 -7.85
C ARG A 223 2.76 17.94 -6.47
N GLY A 224 1.98 18.33 -5.47
CA GLY A 224 2.36 18.24 -4.07
C GLY A 224 1.80 17.00 -3.38
N PHE A 225 2.49 16.49 -2.37
CA PHE A 225 1.95 15.54 -1.39
C PHE A 225 2.71 15.64 -0.07
N THR A 226 2.20 14.99 0.97
CA THR A 226 2.81 15.02 2.32
C THR A 226 3.40 13.64 2.63
N PRO A 227 4.72 13.42 2.37
CA PRO A 227 5.35 12.11 2.55
C PRO A 227 5.35 11.65 4.01
N TYR A 228 5.45 12.59 4.97
CA TYR A 228 5.43 12.28 6.40
C TYR A 228 4.26 11.38 6.79
N LEU A 229 3.06 11.65 6.27
CA LEU A 229 1.85 10.87 6.61
C LEU A 229 1.94 9.41 6.16
N ILE A 230 2.70 9.11 5.11
CA ILE A 230 2.89 7.73 4.63
C ILE A 230 3.77 6.95 5.58
N TYR A 231 4.86 7.58 6.05
CA TYR A 231 5.76 6.98 7.02
C TYR A 231 5.12 6.84 8.40
N ASP A 232 4.32 7.82 8.81
CA ASP A 232 3.53 7.80 10.04
C ASP A 232 2.52 6.64 10.00
N ASP A 233 1.74 6.52 8.92
CA ASP A 233 0.78 5.41 8.72
C ASP A 233 1.48 4.03 8.74
N LEU A 234 2.66 3.91 8.10
CA LEU A 234 3.44 2.67 8.10
C LEU A 234 3.97 2.34 9.50
N PHE A 235 4.59 3.31 10.17
CA PHE A 235 5.12 3.15 11.53
C PHE A 235 4.03 2.71 12.51
N ASP A 236 2.88 3.39 12.50
CA ASP A 236 1.74 3.07 13.35
C ASP A 236 1.17 1.69 13.06
N CYS A 237 1.05 1.33 11.78
CA CYS A 237 0.55 0.02 11.36
C CYS A 237 1.44 -1.11 11.90
N PHE A 238 2.75 -1.03 11.70
CA PHE A 238 3.67 -2.08 12.15
C PHE A 238 3.86 -2.10 13.66
N SER A 239 3.79 -0.95 14.33
CA SER A 239 3.78 -0.85 15.80
C SER A 239 2.52 -1.48 16.40
N TYR A 240 1.36 -1.21 15.80
CA TYR A 240 0.09 -1.81 16.19
C TYR A 240 0.12 -3.33 16.00
N ASN A 241 0.57 -3.81 14.83
CA ASN A 241 0.67 -5.24 14.55
C ASN A 241 1.54 -5.95 15.59
N LYS A 242 2.73 -5.39 15.89
CA LYS A 242 3.62 -5.94 16.92
C LYS A 242 2.91 -6.05 18.27
N LYS A 243 2.24 -4.99 18.70
CA LYS A 243 1.51 -4.95 19.96
C LYS A 243 0.43 -6.04 19.98
N GLU A 244 -0.38 -6.12 18.94
CA GLU A 244 -1.49 -7.07 18.86
C GLU A 244 -1.00 -8.52 18.86
N LEU A 245 0.12 -8.81 18.20
CA LEU A 245 0.74 -10.14 18.20
C LEU A 245 1.28 -10.57 19.58
N LEU A 246 1.74 -9.62 20.38
CA LEU A 246 2.23 -9.88 21.74
C LEU A 246 1.08 -10.02 22.75
N GLU A 247 0.01 -9.23 22.59
CA GLU A 247 -1.14 -9.23 23.51
C GLU A 247 -2.13 -10.36 23.17
N ASN A 248 -2.25 -10.76 21.90
CA ASN A 248 -3.20 -11.76 21.40
C ASN A 248 -2.50 -12.83 20.52
N PRO A 249 -1.65 -13.70 21.10
CA PRO A 249 -0.82 -14.65 20.35
C PRO A 249 -1.59 -15.81 19.68
N THR A 250 -2.91 -15.88 19.84
CA THR A 250 -3.77 -16.90 19.22
C THR A 250 -4.17 -16.59 17.78
N ASN A 251 -3.66 -15.51 17.19
CA ASN A 251 -3.90 -15.20 15.79
C ASN A 251 -3.29 -16.30 14.90
N ASP A 252 -4.03 -16.73 13.88
CA ASP A 252 -3.48 -17.61 12.84
C ASP A 252 -2.39 -16.84 12.10
N LEU A 253 -1.13 -17.20 12.36
CA LEU A 253 0.06 -16.61 11.74
C LEU A 253 0.51 -17.39 10.51
N SER A 254 -0.35 -18.26 9.98
CA SER A 254 -0.01 -19.04 8.80
C SER A 254 0.33 -18.12 7.63
N ILE A 255 1.55 -18.25 7.13
CA ILE A 255 2.01 -17.58 5.91
C ILE A 255 1.60 -18.36 4.65
N ASP A 256 0.94 -19.51 4.80
CA ASP A 256 0.64 -20.41 3.69
C ASP A 256 -0.37 -19.78 2.71
N HIS A 257 -1.23 -18.87 3.19
CA HIS A 257 -2.19 -18.15 2.34
C HIS A 257 -1.49 -17.37 1.20
N TRP A 258 -0.25 -16.90 1.39
CA TRP A 258 0.52 -16.25 0.31
C TRP A 258 0.93 -17.20 -0.79
N PHE A 259 1.20 -18.46 -0.45
CA PHE A 259 1.54 -19.52 -1.39
C PHE A 259 0.31 -20.12 -2.05
N GLU A 260 -0.76 -20.36 -1.27
CA GLU A 260 -2.04 -20.88 -1.75
C GLU A 260 -2.67 -19.97 -2.81
N ASN A 261 -2.55 -18.65 -2.62
CA ASN A 261 -3.01 -17.64 -3.56
C ASN A 261 -1.98 -17.28 -4.64
N ARG A 262 -0.86 -18.01 -4.72
CA ARG A 262 0.23 -17.85 -5.71
C ARG A 262 0.84 -16.46 -5.77
N ILE A 263 0.77 -15.71 -4.67
CA ILE A 263 1.38 -14.38 -4.54
C ILE A 263 2.89 -14.55 -4.35
N ILE A 264 3.29 -15.55 -3.55
CA ILE A 264 4.67 -15.97 -3.40
C ILE A 264 4.82 -17.40 -3.96
N ASN A 265 5.83 -17.60 -4.80
CA ASN A 265 6.11 -18.85 -5.48
C ASN A 265 7.55 -19.31 -5.21
N LYS A 266 7.77 -20.63 -5.13
CA LYS A 266 9.12 -21.23 -4.99
C LYS A 266 9.81 -21.44 -6.34
N ASP A 267 9.04 -21.50 -7.42
CA ASP A 267 9.52 -21.63 -8.79
C ASP A 267 9.18 -20.34 -9.56
N PRO A 268 10.09 -19.80 -10.39
CA PRO A 268 9.81 -18.64 -11.23
C PRO A 268 8.81 -18.92 -12.37
N SER A 269 8.49 -20.17 -12.68
CA SER A 269 7.47 -20.53 -13.67
C SER A 269 6.07 -20.19 -13.16
N ILE A 270 5.59 -18.99 -13.51
CA ILE A 270 4.24 -18.54 -13.22
C ILE A 270 3.31 -19.14 -14.28
N ASP A 271 2.75 -20.32 -14.01
CA ASP A 271 1.68 -20.89 -14.84
C ASP A 271 0.36 -20.12 -14.64
N LYS A 272 -0.42 -20.02 -15.73
CA LYS A 272 -1.68 -19.26 -15.80
C LYS A 272 -2.62 -19.55 -14.62
N ILE A 273 -3.23 -18.46 -14.18
CA ILE A 273 -3.95 -18.23 -12.93
C ILE A 273 -5.14 -19.21 -12.74
N LYS A 274 -5.31 -19.73 -11.52
CA LYS A 274 -6.61 -20.17 -10.99
C LYS A 274 -7.10 -19.10 -10.00
N ILE A 275 -7.93 -18.16 -10.46
CA ILE A 275 -8.65 -17.27 -9.54
C ILE A 275 -9.79 -18.13 -9.02
N ASP A 276 -9.65 -18.69 -7.83
CA ASP A 276 -10.78 -19.37 -7.20
C ASP A 276 -11.93 -18.38 -6.96
N GLU A 277 -13.15 -18.92 -6.92
CA GLU A 277 -14.45 -18.24 -6.86
C GLU A 277 -14.62 -17.22 -5.69
N LEU A 278 -13.64 -17.11 -4.79
CA LEU A 278 -13.61 -16.20 -3.64
C LEU A 278 -13.63 -14.70 -3.99
N TYR A 279 -13.16 -14.31 -5.19
CA TYR A 279 -13.04 -12.91 -5.61
C TYR A 279 -14.12 -12.45 -6.60
N PHE A 280 -14.98 -13.35 -7.07
CA PHE A 280 -15.88 -13.10 -8.21
C PHE A 280 -17.10 -12.18 -7.93
N ASN A 281 -17.29 -11.73 -6.69
CA ASN A 281 -18.53 -11.04 -6.31
C ASN A 281 -18.44 -9.51 -6.18
N GLN A 282 -17.33 -8.86 -6.53
CA GLN A 282 -17.18 -7.42 -6.25
C GLN A 282 -16.88 -6.50 -7.44
N ILE A 283 -16.20 -6.96 -8.50
CA ILE A 283 -15.99 -6.23 -9.77
C ILE A 283 -15.33 -7.21 -10.76
N ASN A 284 -15.59 -7.07 -12.07
CA ASN A 284 -14.85 -7.83 -13.06
C ASN A 284 -13.40 -7.30 -13.14
N LEU A 285 -12.50 -8.01 -12.48
CA LEU A 285 -11.09 -7.66 -12.38
C LEU A 285 -10.33 -7.75 -13.72
N SER A 286 -10.90 -8.43 -14.73
CA SER A 286 -10.33 -8.46 -16.09
C SER A 286 -10.32 -7.08 -16.77
N LEU A 287 -10.97 -6.08 -16.17
CA LEU A 287 -11.01 -4.70 -16.65
C LEU A 287 -9.79 -3.88 -16.23
N PHE A 288 -8.95 -4.39 -15.32
CA PHE A 288 -7.76 -3.71 -14.83
C PHE A 288 -6.53 -4.24 -15.56
N ASP A 289 -5.95 -3.41 -16.42
CA ASP A 289 -4.69 -3.68 -17.09
C ASP A 289 -3.52 -3.48 -16.10
N ILE A 290 -3.31 -4.46 -15.22
CA ILE A 290 -2.24 -4.44 -14.19
C ILE A 290 -0.85 -4.40 -14.84
N LYS A 291 -0.69 -4.99 -16.03
CA LYS A 291 0.58 -4.95 -16.77
C LYS A 291 0.99 -3.53 -17.13
N ARG A 292 0.04 -2.59 -17.23
CA ARG A 292 0.36 -1.17 -17.44
C ARG A 292 1.00 -0.52 -16.21
N LEU A 293 0.84 -1.10 -15.01
CA LEU A 293 1.49 -0.64 -13.79
C LEU A 293 2.91 -1.21 -13.62
N LEU A 294 3.28 -2.25 -14.35
CA LEU A 294 4.57 -2.96 -14.23
C LEU A 294 5.52 -2.53 -15.35
#